data_AF-A0A645A150-F1
#
_entry.id   AF-A0A645A150-F1
#
_cell.length_a   1.000
_cell.length_b   1.000
_cell.length_c   1.000
_cell.angle_alpha   90.00
_cell.angle_beta   90.00
_cell.angle_gamma   90.00
#
_symmetry.space_group_name_H-M   'P 1'
#
loop_
_entity.id
_entity.type
_entity.pdbx_description
1 polymer ?
#
loop_
_entity_poly.entity_id
_entity_poly.type
_entity_poly.pdbx_seq_one_letter_code
_entity_poly.pdbx_strand_id
1 'polypeptide(L)'
;MTIINVVEDYNQVKLGQERHIESFIDELREKNILKNETEIELSIENCTTDYPATPRLIDFFLSHLSAQQGNKKLCIKVDGLGNKQIYILYILVLEGAYFGINEKIENEDEIDKWVEIIDNKLKENNISLKVIFTPDNKEYNYGI
;
A
#
# COMPACT_ATOMS: atom_id res chain seq x y z
N MET A 1 6.02 17.66 9.88
CA MET A 1 5.05 16.78 9.23
C MET A 1 5.21 17.00 7.74
N THR A 2 5.95 16.12 7.08
CA THR A 2 6.14 16.17 5.62
C THR A 2 5.17 15.15 5.06
N ILE A 3 4.07 15.63 4.49
CA ILE A 3 3.18 14.78 3.70
C ILE A 3 3.78 14.79 2.30
N ILE A 4 4.31 13.65 1.86
CA ILE A 4 4.66 13.50 0.44
C ILE A 4 3.44 12.89 -0.25
N ASN A 5 2.79 13.69 -1.10
CA ASN A 5 1.85 13.20 -2.10
C ASN A 5 2.64 12.63 -3.26
N VAL A 6 3.19 11.43 -3.08
CA VAL A 6 4.16 10.84 -4.01
C VAL A 6 3.54 10.65 -5.41
N VAL A 7 2.22 10.46 -5.49
CA VAL A 7 1.52 10.11 -6.73
C VAL A 7 0.74 11.26 -7.39
N GLU A 8 0.52 12.41 -6.74
CA GLU A 8 -0.09 13.54 -7.47
C GLU A 8 0.81 14.04 -8.63
N ASP A 9 2.12 13.87 -8.49
CA ASP A 9 3.13 14.22 -9.50
C ASP A 9 3.36 13.14 -10.57
N TYR A 10 2.87 11.92 -10.36
CA TYR A 10 2.96 10.83 -11.33
C TYR A 10 1.61 10.61 -11.99
N ASN A 11 1.55 10.69 -13.31
CA ASN A 11 0.29 10.53 -14.04
C ASN A 11 -0.32 9.16 -13.71
N GLN A 12 -1.46 9.15 -12.98
CA GLN A 12 -2.12 7.96 -12.43
C GLN A 12 -2.31 6.86 -13.49
N VAL A 13 -2.60 7.25 -14.73
CA VAL A 13 -2.75 6.33 -15.89
C VAL A 13 -1.48 5.50 -16.17
N LYS A 14 -0.29 6.00 -15.80
CA LYS A 14 0.97 5.27 -15.98
C LYS A 14 1.15 4.18 -14.92
N LEU A 15 0.74 4.38 -13.67
CA LEU A 15 1.00 3.45 -12.57
C LEU A 15 0.20 2.14 -12.63
N GLY A 16 -0.68 1.97 -13.62
CA GLY A 16 -1.18 0.64 -13.94
C GLY A 16 -0.02 -0.31 -14.30
N GLN A 17 0.81 0.05 -15.27
CA GLN A 17 1.75 -0.93 -15.84
C GLN A 17 2.97 -1.18 -14.95
N GLU A 18 3.38 -2.46 -14.80
CA GLU A 18 4.54 -2.88 -13.98
C GLU A 18 5.82 -2.08 -14.26
N ARG A 19 6.17 -1.90 -15.53
CA ARG A 19 7.33 -1.10 -15.96
C ARG A 19 7.31 0.35 -15.46
N HIS A 20 6.13 0.92 -15.26
CA HIS A 20 5.99 2.30 -14.79
C HIS A 20 6.06 2.38 -13.26
N ILE A 21 5.58 1.35 -12.54
CA ILE A 21 5.83 1.23 -11.10
C ILE A 21 7.32 1.09 -10.83
N GLU A 22 8.03 0.25 -11.57
CA GLU A 22 9.48 0.07 -11.43
C GLU A 22 10.22 1.38 -11.71
N SER A 23 9.94 2.01 -12.86
CA SER A 23 10.53 3.31 -13.21
C SER A 23 10.24 4.39 -12.16
N PHE A 24 9.07 4.35 -11.53
CA PHE A 24 8.71 5.29 -10.48
C PHE A 24 9.48 5.03 -9.18
N ILE A 25 9.59 3.77 -8.74
CA ILE A 25 10.39 3.39 -7.57
C ILE A 25 11.85 3.79 -7.77
N ASP A 26 12.40 3.53 -8.96
CA ASP A 26 13.78 3.90 -9.30
C ASP A 26 13.95 5.42 -9.28
N GLU A 27 13.00 6.18 -9.82
CA GLU A 27 13.02 7.64 -9.75
C GLU A 27 12.98 8.16 -8.30
N LEU A 28 12.15 7.57 -7.43
CA LEU A 28 12.09 7.91 -6.00
C LEU A 28 13.43 7.66 -5.30
N ARG A 29 14.11 6.57 -5.66
CA ARG A 29 15.44 6.21 -5.15
C ARG A 29 16.52 7.16 -5.66
N GLU A 30 16.60 7.36 -6.98
CA GLU A 30 17.62 8.20 -7.63
C GLU A 30 17.52 9.66 -7.18
N LYS A 31 16.30 10.18 -7.08
CA LYS A 31 16.05 11.57 -6.62
C LYS A 31 16.13 11.70 -5.10
N ASN A 32 16.29 10.60 -4.37
CA ASN A 32 16.32 10.55 -2.91
C ASN A 32 15.13 11.32 -2.30
N ILE A 33 13.93 11.07 -2.85
CA ILE A 33 12.68 11.74 -2.46
C ILE A 33 12.26 11.28 -1.07
N LEU A 34 12.46 10.00 -0.77
CA LEU A 34 12.18 9.40 0.53
C LEU A 34 13.47 9.30 1.35
N LYS A 35 13.66 10.22 2.29
CA LYS A 35 14.78 10.25 3.25
C LYS A 35 14.33 9.75 4.61
N ASN A 36 13.56 10.58 5.30
CA ASN A 36 13.24 10.42 6.73
C ASN A 36 11.73 10.49 6.99
N GLU A 37 10.94 10.29 5.94
CA GLU A 37 9.50 10.46 6.00
C GLU A 37 8.86 9.34 6.79
N THR A 38 8.13 9.74 7.81
CA THR A 38 7.38 8.85 8.69
C THR A 38 5.90 8.82 8.34
N GLU A 39 5.45 9.67 7.42
CA GLU A 39 4.07 9.76 6.97
C GLU A 39 4.01 9.84 5.44
N ILE A 40 3.30 8.91 4.81
CA ILE A 40 3.19 8.82 3.35
C ILE A 40 1.72 8.73 2.96
N GLU A 41 1.33 9.51 1.96
CA GLU A 41 0.02 9.43 1.32
C GLU A 41 0.18 8.97 -0.14
N LEU A 42 -0.54 7.91 -0.48
CA LEU A 42 -0.52 7.25 -1.77
C LEU A 42 -1.93 7.23 -2.34
N SER A 43 -2.17 7.88 -3.48
CA SER A 43 -3.40 7.65 -4.26
C SER A 43 -3.07 6.80 -5.47
N ILE A 44 -3.70 5.64 -5.57
CA ILE A 44 -3.63 4.71 -6.71
C ILE A 44 -5.01 4.53 -7.35
N GLU A 45 -5.86 5.54 -7.19
CA GLU A 45 -7.13 5.61 -7.88
C GLU A 45 -6.90 5.59 -9.40
N ASN A 46 -7.75 4.89 -10.14
CA ASN A 46 -7.67 4.64 -11.57
C ASN A 46 -6.42 3.83 -12.00
N CYS A 47 -5.63 3.29 -11.07
CA CYS A 47 -4.45 2.45 -11.34
C CYS A 47 -4.76 0.94 -11.21
N THR A 48 -6.00 0.60 -10.88
CA THR A 48 -6.45 -0.73 -10.44
C THR A 48 -6.58 -1.78 -11.54
N THR A 49 -6.33 -1.42 -12.80
CA THR A 49 -6.47 -2.33 -13.94
C THR A 49 -5.29 -3.28 -14.15
N ASP A 50 -4.12 -3.01 -13.56
CA ASP A 50 -2.89 -3.77 -13.84
C ASP A 50 -2.30 -4.36 -12.54
N TYR A 51 -3.00 -5.37 -12.05
CA TYR A 51 -2.42 -6.38 -11.20
C TYR A 51 -1.29 -7.10 -11.97
N PRO A 52 -0.02 -7.11 -11.51
CA PRO A 52 0.41 -7.20 -10.10
C PRO A 52 1.37 -6.10 -9.59
N ALA A 53 1.39 -4.92 -10.21
CA ALA A 53 2.42 -3.93 -9.90
C ALA A 53 2.17 -3.11 -8.61
N THR A 54 0.90 -2.91 -8.25
CA THR A 54 0.47 -2.12 -7.09
C THR A 54 0.98 -2.65 -5.73
N PRO A 55 0.93 -3.97 -5.44
CA PRO A 55 1.52 -4.52 -4.22
C PRO A 55 3.00 -4.19 -4.03
N ARG A 56 3.81 -4.23 -5.10
CA ARG A 56 5.25 -3.87 -5.03
C ARG A 56 5.49 -2.42 -4.61
N LEU A 57 4.64 -1.50 -5.07
CA LEU A 57 4.73 -0.10 -4.68
C LEU A 57 4.42 0.07 -3.18
N ILE A 58 3.41 -0.62 -2.68
CA ILE A 58 3.03 -0.61 -1.27
C ILE A 58 4.16 -1.19 -0.41
N ASP A 59 4.72 -2.33 -0.83
CA ASP A 59 5.89 -2.96 -0.20
C ASP A 59 7.09 -2.01 -0.08
N PHE A 60 7.37 -1.26 -1.14
CA PHE A 60 8.44 -0.27 -1.15
C PHE A 60 8.24 0.80 -0.06
N PHE A 61 7.02 1.35 0.04
CA PHE A 61 6.71 2.34 1.07
C PHE A 61 6.69 1.76 2.48
N LEU A 62 6.14 0.57 2.68
CA LEU A 62 6.14 -0.12 3.98
C LEU A 62 7.57 -0.44 4.44
N SER A 63 8.43 -0.87 3.51
CA SER A 63 9.86 -1.12 3.79
C SER A 63 10.59 0.17 4.15
N HIS A 64 10.32 1.26 3.43
CA HIS A 64 10.87 2.57 3.76
C HIS A 64 10.44 3.00 5.17
N LEU A 65 9.13 2.97 5.46
CA LEU A 65 8.60 3.35 6.77
C LEU A 65 9.17 2.47 7.88
N SER A 66 9.25 1.16 7.70
CA SER A 66 9.82 0.23 8.69
C SER A 66 11.25 0.61 9.12
N ALA A 67 12.05 1.18 8.21
CA ALA A 67 13.40 1.65 8.51
C ALA A 67 13.45 2.95 9.34
N GLN A 68 12.34 3.68 9.45
CA GLN A 68 12.26 4.94 10.20
C GLN A 68 11.96 4.72 11.68
N GLN A 69 12.41 5.65 12.52
CA GLN A 69 12.11 5.66 13.95
C GLN A 69 10.78 6.35 14.26
N GLY A 70 10.20 6.03 15.43
CA GLY A 70 8.96 6.65 15.92
C GLY A 70 7.69 5.99 15.39
N ASN A 71 6.59 6.74 15.43
CA ASN A 71 5.29 6.32 14.88
C ASN A 71 5.24 6.67 13.40
N LYS A 72 4.75 5.74 12.58
CA LYS A 72 4.68 5.88 11.13
C LYS A 72 3.26 5.74 10.62
N LYS A 73 2.95 6.39 9.51
CA LYS A 73 1.63 6.33 8.88
C LYS A 73 1.75 6.11 7.38
N LEU A 74 0.95 5.18 6.88
CA LEU A 74 0.69 5.03 5.46
C LEU A 74 -0.81 5.22 5.21
N CYS A 75 -1.15 6.15 4.34
CA CYS A 75 -2.52 6.33 3.86
C CYS A 75 -2.58 5.96 2.38
N ILE A 76 -3.47 5.04 2.01
CA ILE A 76 -3.66 4.59 0.64
C ILE A 76 -5.09 4.91 0.19
N LYS A 77 -5.25 5.59 -0.93
CA LYS A 77 -6.54 5.80 -1.60
C LYS A 77 -6.62 4.89 -2.82
N VAL A 78 -7.66 4.05 -2.89
CA VAL A 78 -7.92 3.10 -3.96
C VAL A 78 -9.37 3.23 -4.43
N ASP A 79 -9.59 3.11 -5.72
CA ASP A 79 -10.93 2.96 -6.31
C ASP A 79 -11.18 1.49 -6.67
N GLY A 80 -12.44 1.05 -6.71
CA GLY A 80 -12.74 -0.31 -7.16
C GLY A 80 -14.22 -0.68 -7.17
N LEU A 81 -14.53 -1.87 -7.67
CA LEU A 81 -15.87 -2.46 -7.71
C LEU A 81 -15.86 -3.82 -6.99
N GLY A 82 -16.88 -4.13 -6.17
CA GLY A 82 -17.07 -5.47 -5.56
C GLY A 82 -16.81 -5.58 -4.05
N ASN A 83 -16.49 -6.81 -3.56
CA ASN A 83 -16.19 -7.05 -2.15
C ASN A 83 -14.88 -6.32 -1.77
N LYS A 84 -15.08 -5.20 -1.10
CA LYS A 84 -14.07 -4.19 -0.82
C LYS A 84 -12.92 -4.73 0.04
N GLN A 85 -13.17 -5.65 0.97
CA GLN A 85 -12.14 -6.11 1.90
C GLN A 85 -11.24 -7.18 1.27
N ILE A 86 -11.81 -8.16 0.56
CA ILE A 86 -11.01 -9.13 -0.22
C ILE A 86 -10.15 -8.39 -1.23
N TYR A 87 -10.72 -7.42 -1.94
CA TYR A 87 -9.99 -6.65 -2.93
C TYR A 87 -8.83 -5.84 -2.32
N ILE A 88 -9.05 -5.21 -1.16
CA ILE A 88 -7.99 -4.49 -0.43
C ILE A 88 -6.91 -5.45 0.04
N LEU A 89 -7.28 -6.59 0.62
CA LEU A 89 -6.29 -7.57 1.03
C LEU A 89 -5.54 -8.11 -0.17
N TYR A 90 -6.19 -8.31 -1.32
CA TYR A 90 -5.53 -8.71 -2.55
C TYR A 90 -4.44 -7.71 -2.97
N ILE A 91 -4.73 -6.41 -2.90
CA ILE A 91 -3.78 -5.32 -3.17
C ILE A 91 -2.64 -5.27 -2.14
N LEU A 92 -2.93 -5.53 -0.87
CA LEU A 92 -1.93 -5.49 0.21
C LEU A 92 -1.05 -6.74 0.27
N VAL A 93 -1.56 -7.88 -0.19
CA VAL A 93 -1.04 -9.21 0.13
C VAL A 93 -0.46 -9.93 -1.08
N LEU A 94 -1.13 -9.92 -2.24
CA LEU A 94 -0.61 -10.74 -3.33
C LEU A 94 0.64 -10.12 -3.92
N GLU A 95 1.69 -10.93 -4.01
CA GLU A 95 3.02 -10.54 -4.51
C GLU A 95 3.75 -9.50 -3.65
N GLY A 96 3.15 -9.07 -2.53
CA GLY A 96 3.79 -8.30 -1.48
C GLY A 96 4.64 -9.19 -0.58
N ALA A 97 5.95 -9.02 -0.62
CA ALA A 97 6.91 -9.67 0.26
C ALA A 97 6.90 -9.10 1.69
N TYR A 98 6.41 -7.87 1.91
CA TYR A 98 6.50 -7.20 3.21
C TYR A 98 5.82 -7.98 4.34
N PHE A 99 4.62 -8.51 4.08
CA PHE A 99 3.86 -9.31 5.04
C PHE A 99 4.25 -10.79 5.07
N GLY A 100 5.06 -11.25 4.11
CA GLY A 100 5.48 -12.65 4.01
C GLY A 100 4.36 -13.63 3.68
N ILE A 101 3.29 -13.16 3.04
CA ILE A 101 2.12 -13.96 2.67
C ILE A 101 2.26 -14.38 1.21
N ASN A 102 2.38 -15.69 0.97
CA ASN A 102 2.54 -16.24 -0.39
C ASN A 102 1.28 -16.97 -0.89
N GLU A 103 0.23 -17.01 -0.08
CA GLU A 103 -1.03 -17.71 -0.38
C GLU A 103 -2.02 -16.73 -1.01
N LYS A 104 -2.77 -17.18 -2.02
CA LYS A 104 -3.89 -16.39 -2.55
C LYS A 104 -5.05 -16.48 -1.57
N ILE A 105 -5.75 -15.35 -1.39
CA ILE A 105 -6.98 -15.30 -0.60
C ILE A 105 -8.10 -15.84 -1.48
N GLU A 106 -8.50 -17.09 -1.26
CA GLU A 106 -9.51 -17.75 -2.08
C GLU A 106 -10.92 -17.60 -1.50
N ASN A 107 -11.05 -17.45 -0.18
CA ASN A 107 -12.34 -17.46 0.52
C ASN A 107 -12.44 -16.37 1.60
N GLU A 108 -13.67 -15.93 1.90
CA GLU A 108 -13.96 -14.92 2.93
C GLU A 108 -13.57 -15.38 4.34
N ASP A 109 -13.64 -16.68 4.63
CA ASP A 109 -13.31 -17.26 5.94
C ASP A 109 -11.83 -17.07 6.33
N GLU A 110 -10.96 -16.78 5.37
CA GLU A 110 -9.53 -16.55 5.60
C GLU A 110 -9.20 -15.08 5.90
N ILE A 111 -10.14 -14.16 5.69
CA ILE A 111 -9.94 -12.72 5.86
C ILE A 111 -9.37 -12.40 7.24
N ASP A 112 -9.95 -12.97 8.30
CA ASP A 112 -9.54 -12.67 9.67
C ASP A 112 -8.08 -13.07 9.94
N LYS A 113 -7.63 -14.23 9.41
CA LYS A 113 -6.23 -14.68 9.49
C LYS A 113 -5.30 -13.68 8.81
N TRP A 114 -5.66 -13.19 7.63
CA TRP A 114 -4.83 -12.25 6.87
C TRP A 114 -4.78 -10.87 7.53
N VAL A 115 -5.92 -10.40 8.01
CA VAL A 115 -6.00 -9.16 8.79
C VAL A 115 -5.10 -9.26 10.02
N GLU A 116 -5.14 -10.37 10.76
CA GLU A 116 -4.29 -10.59 11.94
C GLU A 116 -2.79 -10.53 11.61
N ILE A 117 -2.36 -11.18 10.52
CA ILE A 117 -0.96 -11.16 10.07
C ILE A 117 -0.52 -9.72 9.73
N ILE A 118 -1.33 -9.01 8.95
CA ILE A 118 -1.08 -7.62 8.56
C ILE A 118 -0.99 -6.73 9.81
N ASP A 119 -1.95 -6.84 10.72
CA ASP A 119 -2.02 -6.03 11.94
C ASP A 119 -0.80 -6.23 12.82
N ASN A 120 -0.43 -7.50 13.07
CA ASN A 120 0.72 -7.84 13.90
C ASN A 120 2.01 -7.27 13.29
N LYS A 121 2.20 -7.45 11.97
CA LYS A 121 3.39 -6.95 11.28
C LYS A 121 3.51 -5.43 11.34
N LEU A 122 2.40 -4.72 11.15
CA LEU A 122 2.37 -3.26 11.23
C LEU A 122 2.62 -2.75 12.66
N LYS A 123 2.06 -3.42 13.68
CA LYS A 123 2.29 -3.11 15.11
C LYS A 123 3.75 -3.30 15.51
N GLU A 124 4.36 -4.41 15.12
CA GLU A 124 5.79 -4.67 15.33
C GLU A 124 6.68 -3.54 14.78
N ASN A 125 6.24 -2.92 13.69
CA ASN A 125 6.97 -1.86 13.01
C ASN A 125 6.53 -0.45 13.43
N ASN A 126 5.58 -0.28 14.35
CA ASN A 126 4.96 1.00 14.72
C ASN A 126 4.40 1.77 13.51
N ILE A 127 3.75 1.08 12.58
CA ILE A 127 3.12 1.65 11.40
C ILE A 127 1.60 1.56 11.55
N SER A 128 0.89 2.67 11.38
CA SER A 128 -0.56 2.67 11.19
C SER A 128 -0.88 2.80 9.71
N LEU A 129 -1.66 1.86 9.17
CA LEU A 129 -2.09 1.85 7.78
C LEU A 129 -3.58 2.20 7.70
N LYS A 130 -3.90 3.17 6.86
CA LYS A 130 -5.28 3.54 6.51
C LYS A 130 -5.49 3.32 5.01
N VAL A 131 -6.48 2.53 4.64
CA VAL A 131 -6.91 2.35 3.25
C VAL A 131 -8.30 2.98 3.09
N ILE A 132 -8.41 3.94 2.18
CA ILE A 132 -9.64 4.64 1.82
C ILE A 132 -10.10 4.08 0.48
N PHE A 133 -11.25 3.40 0.49
CA PHE A 133 -11.87 2.85 -0.70
C PHE A 133 -12.91 3.83 -1.26
N THR A 134 -12.66 4.36 -2.45
CA THR A 134 -13.55 5.29 -3.17
C THR A 134 -14.42 4.52 -4.18
N PRO A 135 -15.64 5.02 -4.52
CA PRO A 135 -16.22 6.32 -4.16
C PRO A 135 -16.87 6.40 -2.77
N ASP A 136 -17.06 5.28 -2.08
CA ASP A 136 -17.86 5.24 -0.84
C ASP A 136 -17.14 5.81 0.40
N ASN A 137 -15.88 6.24 0.25
CA ASN A 137 -15.00 6.71 1.32
C ASN A 137 -14.95 5.75 2.52
N LYS A 138 -15.02 4.44 2.24
CA LYS A 138 -14.98 3.42 3.30
C LYS A 138 -13.53 3.27 3.77
N GLU A 139 -13.32 3.38 5.07
CA GLU A 139 -11.99 3.29 5.67
C GLU A 139 -11.74 1.90 6.25
N TYR A 140 -10.54 1.38 5.99
CA TYR A 140 -9.99 0.18 6.61
C TYR A 140 -8.70 0.57 7.30
N ASN A 141 -8.58 0.21 8.57
CA ASN A 141 -7.45 0.60 9.39
C ASN A 141 -6.75 -0.64 9.92
N TYR A 142 -5.42 -0.64 9.87
CA TYR A 142 -4.57 -1.73 10.32
C TYR A 142 -3.40 -1.17 11.13
N GLY A 143 -2.87 -1.98 12.06
CA GLY A 143 -1.72 -1.60 12.86
C GLY A 143 -2.02 -0.55 13.94
N ILE A 144 -3.27 -0.48 14.43
CA ILE A 144 -3.73 0.41 15.51
C ILE A 144 -3.84 -0.36 16.82
#